data_AF-A0A8H4J0N1-F1
#
_entry.id   AF-A0A8H4J0N1-F1
#
_cell.length_a   1.000
_cell.length_b   1.000
_cell.length_c   1.000
_cell.angle_alpha   90.00
_cell.angle_beta   90.00
_cell.angle_gamma   90.00
#
_symmetry.space_group_name_H-M   'P 1'
#
loop_
_entity.id
_entity.type
_entity.pdbx_description
1 polymer ?
#
loop_
_entity_poly.entity_id
_entity_poly.type
_entity_poly.pdbx_seq_one_letter_code
_entity_poly.pdbx_strand_id
1 'polypeptide(L)'
;MNSSEETILSLDFETIRDQWQADYYLIHRIDLHNELKRKATAADGNSCPAKLHRGSAVCHVDPEAATLTLTDGRKVSGDVIIAADGIHSKTRDVITGDKTELVSTGKSCYRCITPISDIRQDPVTAEFVESPGTVIEILGEDRSIIFYPCSDNKSLYTGAFVPTSEVGVTREGWGRSANKEKMISSFSCFPRKVLAVLEKAPEHDVKVWDLFDCPVAERWMRGRTMLLGDAAHPFLPYMGQGGAM
;
A
#
# COMPACT_ATOMS: atom_id res chain seq x y z
N MET A 1 -5.39 16.75 -35.75
CA MET A 1 -6.08 15.46 -35.95
C MET A 1 -5.03 14.38 -36.14
N ASN A 2 -4.71 13.70 -35.05
CA ASN A 2 -4.37 12.28 -35.05
C ASN A 2 -4.60 11.81 -33.62
N SER A 3 -5.57 10.94 -33.48
CA SER A 3 -5.95 10.22 -32.28
C SER A 3 -4.77 9.39 -31.80
N SER A 4 -4.10 9.81 -30.72
CA SER A 4 -3.48 8.84 -29.84
C SER A 4 -4.62 8.22 -29.06
N GLU A 5 -5.27 7.23 -29.67
CA GLU A 5 -6.07 6.25 -28.93
C GLU A 5 -5.15 5.72 -27.82
N GLU A 6 -5.47 6.14 -26.62
CA GLU A 6 -4.64 5.95 -25.46
C GLU A 6 -4.49 4.48 -25.16
N THR A 7 -3.28 4.10 -24.79
CA THR A 7 -3.01 2.78 -24.25
C THR A 7 -3.64 2.67 -22.86
N ILE A 8 -4.93 2.39 -22.83
CA ILE A 8 -5.61 1.83 -21.66
C ILE A 8 -5.21 0.36 -21.65
N LEU A 9 -4.34 -0.02 -20.72
CA LEU A 9 -4.10 -1.43 -20.45
C LEU A 9 -5.23 -1.89 -19.51
N SER A 10 -6.26 -2.48 -20.09
CA SER A 10 -7.27 -3.21 -19.33
C SER A 10 -6.86 -4.68 -19.28
N LEU A 11 -6.58 -5.18 -18.09
CA LEU A 11 -6.29 -6.59 -17.87
C LEU A 11 -7.53 -7.24 -17.25
N ASP A 12 -8.13 -8.15 -17.99
CA ASP A 12 -9.14 -9.05 -17.47
C ASP A 12 -8.47 -10.23 -16.77
N PHE A 13 -8.54 -10.21 -15.44
CA PHE A 13 -7.92 -11.24 -14.61
C PHE A 13 -8.73 -12.55 -14.57
N GLU A 14 -9.96 -12.61 -15.11
CA GLU A 14 -10.71 -13.87 -15.17
C GLU A 14 -9.93 -14.93 -15.97
N THR A 15 -9.43 -14.56 -17.15
CA THR A 15 -8.72 -15.49 -18.04
C THR A 15 -7.28 -15.78 -17.61
N ILE A 16 -6.63 -14.83 -16.94
CA ILE A 16 -5.25 -14.97 -16.44
C ILE A 16 -5.22 -15.81 -15.17
N ARG A 17 -6.25 -15.71 -14.31
CA ARG A 17 -6.35 -16.45 -13.04
C ARG A 17 -6.24 -17.95 -13.23
N ASP A 18 -6.77 -18.51 -14.32
CA ASP A 18 -6.70 -19.95 -14.60
C ASP A 18 -5.25 -20.46 -14.78
N GLN A 19 -4.30 -19.57 -15.02
CA GLN A 19 -2.87 -19.90 -15.13
C GLN A 19 -2.14 -19.83 -13.78
N TRP A 20 -2.79 -19.32 -12.74
CA TRP A 20 -2.18 -19.13 -11.43
C TRP A 20 -2.48 -20.27 -10.47
N GLN A 21 -1.55 -20.55 -9.56
CA GLN A 21 -1.69 -21.61 -8.56
C GLN A 21 -2.64 -21.25 -7.42
N ALA A 22 -3.03 -19.97 -7.32
CA ALA A 22 -3.88 -19.44 -6.27
C ALA A 22 -4.71 -18.27 -6.81
N ASP A 23 -5.82 -18.00 -6.11
CA ASP A 23 -6.69 -16.87 -6.41
C ASP A 23 -5.97 -15.53 -6.19
N TYR A 24 -6.25 -14.59 -7.09
CA TYR A 24 -5.79 -13.22 -6.97
C TYR A 24 -6.89 -12.34 -6.37
N TYR A 25 -6.54 -11.63 -5.30
CA TYR A 25 -7.50 -10.85 -4.54
C TYR A 25 -7.18 -9.37 -4.60
N LEU A 26 -8.19 -8.59 -4.99
CA LEU A 26 -8.19 -7.13 -4.89
C LEU A 26 -8.82 -6.74 -3.55
N ILE A 27 -8.00 -6.31 -2.61
CA ILE A 27 -8.45 -6.11 -1.23
C ILE A 27 -8.14 -4.70 -0.72
N HIS A 28 -9.10 -4.12 -0.03
CA HIS A 28 -8.88 -2.93 0.77
C HIS A 28 -8.04 -3.31 2.00
N ARG A 29 -6.85 -2.70 2.14
CA ARG A 29 -5.88 -3.05 3.21
C ARG A 29 -6.51 -3.11 4.60
N ILE A 30 -7.42 -2.18 4.93
CA ILE A 30 -8.04 -2.12 6.26
C ILE A 30 -8.90 -3.36 6.50
N ASP A 31 -9.62 -3.85 5.50
CA ASP A 31 -10.50 -5.00 5.60
C ASP A 31 -9.68 -6.28 5.84
N LEU A 32 -8.62 -6.48 5.04
CA LEU A 32 -7.70 -7.61 5.22
C LEU A 32 -7.06 -7.58 6.61
N HIS A 33 -6.52 -6.42 7.01
CA HIS A 33 -5.85 -6.28 8.29
C HIS A 33 -6.80 -6.52 9.48
N ASN A 34 -8.04 -6.04 9.38
CA ASN A 34 -9.04 -6.26 10.42
C ASN A 34 -9.42 -7.73 10.56
N GLU A 35 -9.59 -8.44 9.44
CA GLU A 35 -9.94 -9.86 9.46
C GLU A 35 -8.77 -10.72 9.93
N LEU A 36 -7.54 -10.44 9.49
CA LEU A 36 -6.33 -11.10 10.02
C LEU A 36 -6.19 -10.88 11.52
N LYS A 37 -6.37 -9.64 11.99
CA LYS A 37 -6.36 -9.33 13.44
C LYS A 37 -7.43 -10.10 14.18
N ARG A 38 -8.66 -10.16 13.66
CA ARG A 38 -9.77 -10.90 14.26
C ARG A 38 -9.39 -12.38 14.39
N LYS A 39 -8.97 -13.02 13.31
CA LYS A 39 -8.56 -14.44 13.31
C LYS A 39 -7.37 -14.73 14.23
N ALA A 40 -6.37 -13.86 14.26
CA ALA A 40 -5.19 -14.07 15.11
C ALA A 40 -5.49 -13.94 16.61
N THR A 41 -6.52 -13.16 16.99
CA THR A 41 -6.82 -12.84 18.40
C THR A 41 -8.08 -13.52 18.94
N ALA A 42 -8.87 -14.18 18.09
CA ALA A 42 -10.08 -14.86 18.50
C ALA A 42 -9.78 -16.19 19.20
N ALA A 43 -10.61 -16.52 20.20
CA ALA A 43 -10.48 -17.72 21.02
C ALA A 43 -11.05 -18.99 20.36
N ASP A 44 -11.67 -18.86 19.20
CA ASP A 44 -12.39 -19.91 18.46
C ASP A 44 -11.51 -20.63 17.42
N GLY A 45 -10.21 -20.28 17.33
CA GLY A 45 -9.26 -20.90 16.42
C GLY A 45 -8.62 -22.20 16.95
N ASN A 46 -7.90 -22.91 16.08
CA ASN A 46 -7.18 -24.15 16.40
C ASN A 46 -5.88 -23.94 17.23
N SER A 47 -5.59 -22.73 17.67
CA SER A 47 -4.32 -22.36 18.33
C SER A 47 -4.54 -21.34 19.45
N CYS A 48 -3.55 -21.20 20.34
CA CYS A 48 -3.55 -20.17 21.37
C CYS A 48 -3.69 -18.77 20.74
N PRO A 49 -4.65 -17.93 21.16
CA PRO A 49 -4.85 -16.60 20.58
C PRO A 49 -3.65 -15.69 20.81
N ALA A 50 -3.27 -14.93 19.78
CA ALA A 50 -2.23 -13.93 19.89
C ALA A 50 -2.66 -12.80 20.86
N LYS A 51 -1.72 -12.35 21.70
CA LYS A 51 -1.94 -11.20 22.58
C LYS A 51 -1.50 -9.92 21.89
N LEU A 52 -2.45 -9.03 21.61
CA LEU A 52 -2.18 -7.76 20.94
C LEU A 52 -1.95 -6.63 21.95
N HIS A 53 -0.72 -6.12 22.01
CA HIS A 53 -0.35 -4.98 22.86
C HIS A 53 -0.23 -3.70 22.02
N ARG A 54 -1.27 -2.85 22.04
CA ARG A 54 -1.27 -1.53 21.38
C ARG A 54 -0.60 -0.47 22.25
N GLY A 55 -0.21 0.65 21.64
CA GLY A 55 0.48 1.74 22.37
C GLY A 55 1.82 1.32 22.97
N SER A 56 2.40 0.23 22.47
CA SER A 56 3.62 -0.40 22.97
C SER A 56 4.74 -0.21 21.95
N ALA A 57 5.10 1.04 21.66
CA ALA A 57 6.13 1.34 20.68
C ALA A 57 7.49 0.84 21.17
N VAL A 58 8.17 0.05 20.34
CA VAL A 58 9.53 -0.46 20.59
C VAL A 58 10.54 0.63 20.26
N CYS A 59 11.48 0.88 21.17
CA CYS A 59 12.57 1.85 20.97
C CYS A 59 13.95 1.20 20.87
N HIS A 60 14.13 -0.01 21.39
CA HIS A 60 15.38 -0.75 21.31
C HIS A 60 15.14 -2.27 21.28
N VAL A 61 16.06 -2.99 20.61
CA VAL A 61 16.05 -4.45 20.47
C VAL A 61 17.44 -4.98 20.81
N ASP A 62 17.50 -5.95 21.72
CA ASP A 62 18.67 -6.81 21.91
C ASP A 62 18.47 -8.10 21.12
N PRO A 63 19.19 -8.27 19.99
CA PRO A 63 18.99 -9.42 19.11
C PRO A 63 19.51 -10.73 19.69
N GLU A 64 20.55 -10.69 20.54
CA GLU A 64 21.12 -11.90 21.12
C GLU A 64 20.25 -12.42 22.27
N ALA A 65 19.72 -11.51 23.10
CA ALA A 65 18.88 -11.85 24.24
C ALA A 65 17.37 -11.97 23.91
N ALA A 66 16.97 -11.75 22.65
CA ALA A 66 15.57 -11.68 22.22
C ALA A 66 14.71 -10.80 23.15
N THR A 67 15.20 -9.58 23.43
CA THR A 67 14.55 -8.64 24.35
C THR A 67 14.24 -7.30 23.69
N LEU A 68 13.00 -6.85 23.82
CA LEU A 68 12.51 -5.55 23.38
C LEU A 68 12.49 -4.57 24.56
N THR A 69 12.84 -3.31 24.31
CA THR A 69 12.57 -2.20 25.22
C THR A 69 11.51 -1.30 24.60
N LEU A 70 10.45 -1.04 25.35
CA LEU A 70 9.38 -0.14 24.97
C LEU A 70 9.72 1.30 25.34
N THR A 71 9.05 2.24 24.66
CA THR A 71 9.20 3.69 24.91
C THR A 71 8.86 4.12 26.35
N ASP A 72 8.08 3.33 27.09
CA ASP A 72 7.79 3.56 28.51
C ASP A 72 8.79 2.89 29.47
N GLY A 73 9.87 2.32 28.94
CA GLY A 73 10.94 1.68 29.69
C GLY A 73 10.69 0.21 30.05
N ARG A 74 9.49 -0.33 29.83
CA ARG A 74 9.23 -1.76 30.03
C ARG A 74 10.07 -2.60 29.09
N LYS A 75 10.55 -3.75 29.60
CA LYS A 75 11.25 -4.76 28.81
C LYS A 75 10.38 -5.99 28.63
N VAL A 76 10.41 -6.56 27.43
CA VAL A 76 9.68 -7.77 27.07
C VAL A 76 10.67 -8.74 26.44
N SER A 77 10.74 -9.96 26.96
CA SER A 77 11.64 -11.00 26.45
C SER A 77 10.85 -12.21 25.97
N GLY A 78 11.40 -12.93 25.00
CA GLY A 78 10.85 -14.19 24.49
C GLY A 78 11.97 -15.09 23.97
N ASP A 79 11.58 -16.19 23.31
CA ASP A 79 12.56 -17.09 22.70
C ASP A 79 13.12 -16.54 21.38
N VAL A 80 12.27 -15.85 20.61
CA VAL A 80 12.59 -15.26 19.30
C VAL A 80 11.81 -13.95 19.12
N ILE A 81 12.40 -12.99 18.40
CA ILE A 81 11.71 -11.79 17.92
C ILE A 81 11.55 -11.86 16.40
N ILE A 82 10.32 -11.69 15.92
CA ILE A 82 10.02 -11.46 14.50
C ILE A 82 9.70 -9.98 14.30
N ALA A 83 10.55 -9.28 13.57
CA ALA A 83 10.45 -7.86 13.30
C ALA A 83 9.79 -7.63 11.93
N ALA A 84 8.50 -7.30 11.97
CA ALA A 84 7.69 -6.88 10.83
C ALA A 84 7.31 -5.40 10.94
N ASP A 85 8.27 -4.55 11.30
CA ASP A 85 8.11 -3.12 11.60
C ASP A 85 8.21 -2.18 10.38
N GLY A 86 8.14 -2.75 9.17
CA GLY A 86 7.96 -2.03 7.91
C GLY A 86 9.22 -1.38 7.35
N ILE A 87 9.07 -0.58 6.28
CA ILE A 87 10.18 0.06 5.56
C ILE A 87 11.03 1.02 6.43
N HIS A 88 10.47 1.54 7.52
CA HIS A 88 11.17 2.39 8.49
C HIS A 88 11.68 1.60 9.71
N SER A 89 11.97 0.31 9.52
CA SER A 89 12.38 -0.61 10.58
C SER A 89 13.62 -0.10 11.31
N LYS A 90 13.49 0.12 12.62
CA LYS A 90 14.64 0.36 13.50
C LYS A 90 15.34 -0.95 13.85
N THR A 91 14.61 -2.07 13.74
CA THR A 91 15.15 -3.39 14.03
C THR A 91 16.11 -3.84 12.94
N ARG A 92 15.84 -3.45 11.69
CA ARG A 92 16.75 -3.64 10.55
C ARG A 92 18.12 -3.06 10.84
N ASP A 93 18.18 -1.79 11.28
CA ASP A 93 19.45 -1.12 11.61
C ASP A 93 20.26 -1.87 12.69
N VAL A 94 19.57 -2.47 13.67
CA VAL A 94 20.22 -3.27 14.73
C VAL A 94 20.79 -4.59 14.18
N ILE A 95 20.09 -5.23 13.24
CA ILE A 95 20.50 -6.50 12.64
C ILE A 95 21.66 -6.32 11.66
N THR A 96 21.56 -5.32 10.78
CA THR A 96 22.58 -5.02 9.77
C THR A 96 23.80 -4.34 10.38
N GLY A 97 23.60 -3.51 11.42
CA GLY A 97 24.65 -2.67 12.00
C GLY A 97 24.80 -1.32 11.30
N ASP A 98 24.04 -1.09 10.22
CA ASP A 98 24.06 0.13 9.41
C ASP A 98 22.70 0.79 9.42
N LYS A 99 22.68 2.13 9.36
CA LYS A 99 21.43 2.86 9.19
C LYS A 99 20.86 2.60 7.80
N THR A 100 19.59 2.23 7.77
CA THR A 100 18.85 2.06 6.52
C THR A 100 18.64 3.42 5.86
N GLU A 101 19.26 3.60 4.70
CA GLU A 101 19.00 4.77 3.85
C GLU A 101 17.85 4.48 2.88
N LEU A 102 16.84 5.34 2.93
CA LEU A 102 15.74 5.32 1.99
C LEU A 102 16.08 6.20 0.80
N VAL A 103 16.00 5.64 -0.40
CA VAL A 103 16.26 6.33 -1.66
C VAL A 103 14.93 6.82 -2.21
N SER A 104 14.77 8.13 -2.37
CA SER A 104 13.58 8.65 -3.05
C SER A 104 13.57 8.19 -4.50
N THR A 105 12.42 7.68 -4.96
CA THR A 105 12.27 7.34 -6.38
C THR A 105 11.89 8.54 -7.25
N GLY A 106 11.74 9.73 -6.64
CA GLY A 106 11.19 10.92 -7.30
C GLY A 106 9.72 10.78 -7.72
N LYS A 107 9.01 9.75 -7.23
CA LYS A 107 7.60 9.52 -7.51
C LYS A 107 6.79 9.58 -6.23
N SER A 108 5.54 10.02 -6.38
CA SER A 108 4.53 10.02 -5.34
C SER A 108 3.27 9.33 -5.84
N CYS A 109 2.48 8.80 -4.93
CA CYS A 109 1.23 8.13 -5.23
C CYS A 109 0.09 8.80 -4.44
N TYR A 110 -0.84 9.43 -5.15
CA TYR A 110 -2.15 9.75 -4.59
C TYR A 110 -2.96 8.48 -4.42
N ARG A 111 -3.65 8.32 -3.29
CA ARG A 111 -4.59 7.22 -3.07
C ARG A 111 -5.88 7.72 -2.48
N CYS A 112 -6.97 7.09 -2.90
CA CYS A 112 -8.30 7.30 -2.35
C CYS A 112 -9.18 6.08 -2.65
N ILE A 113 -10.27 6.00 -1.91
CA ILE A 113 -11.37 5.06 -2.10
C ILE A 113 -12.61 5.86 -2.50
N THR A 114 -13.22 5.50 -3.62
CA THR A 114 -14.49 6.09 -4.08
C THR A 114 -15.60 5.04 -4.02
N PRO A 115 -16.81 5.35 -3.50
CA PRO A 115 -17.93 4.43 -3.59
C PRO A 115 -18.23 4.08 -5.06
N ILE A 116 -18.37 2.79 -5.36
CA ILE A 116 -18.67 2.34 -6.73
C ILE A 116 -20.03 2.87 -7.21
N SER A 117 -20.99 3.11 -6.30
CA SER A 117 -22.25 3.77 -6.61
C SER A 117 -22.06 5.12 -7.29
N ASP A 118 -21.08 5.89 -6.85
CA ASP A 118 -20.84 7.26 -7.30
C ASP A 118 -20.20 7.29 -8.69
N ILE A 119 -19.43 6.25 -9.01
CA ILE A 119 -18.85 6.00 -10.33
C ILE A 119 -19.92 5.47 -11.31
N ARG A 120 -20.74 4.51 -10.85
CA ARG A 120 -21.71 3.79 -11.70
C ARG A 120 -22.88 4.66 -12.15
N GLN A 121 -23.31 5.61 -11.32
CA GLN A 121 -24.45 6.48 -11.64
C GLN A 121 -24.17 7.51 -12.75
N ASP A 122 -22.90 7.72 -13.09
CA ASP A 122 -22.48 8.68 -14.11
C ASP A 122 -22.08 7.94 -15.40
N PRO A 123 -22.81 8.12 -16.52
CA PRO A 123 -22.51 7.45 -17.79
C PRO A 123 -21.08 7.68 -18.31
N VAL A 124 -20.42 8.78 -17.91
CA VAL A 124 -19.04 9.09 -18.31
C VAL A 124 -18.03 8.19 -17.59
N THR A 125 -18.36 7.71 -16.39
CA THR A 125 -17.44 6.94 -15.55
C THR A 125 -17.89 5.49 -15.32
N ALA A 126 -19.11 5.12 -15.74
CA ALA A 126 -19.68 3.81 -15.50
C ALA A 126 -18.80 2.66 -16.02
N GLU A 127 -18.15 2.83 -17.19
CA GLU A 127 -17.28 1.81 -17.81
C GLU A 127 -16.16 1.31 -16.88
N PHE A 128 -15.71 2.14 -15.92
CA PHE A 128 -14.63 1.79 -14.99
C PHE A 128 -15.05 0.78 -13.91
N VAL A 129 -16.35 0.50 -13.80
CA VAL A 129 -16.95 -0.38 -12.77
C VAL A 129 -18.04 -1.30 -13.33
N GLU A 130 -18.13 -1.43 -14.66
CA GLU A 130 -19.06 -2.34 -15.34
C GLU A 130 -18.71 -3.80 -15.04
N SER A 131 -17.43 -4.15 -15.23
CA SER A 131 -16.91 -5.48 -14.96
C SER A 131 -16.36 -5.58 -13.52
N PRO A 132 -16.96 -6.42 -12.65
CA PRO A 132 -16.40 -6.68 -11.32
C PRO A 132 -15.01 -7.32 -11.41
N GLY A 133 -14.13 -7.01 -10.46
CA GLY A 133 -12.80 -7.64 -10.37
C GLY A 133 -11.77 -7.18 -11.42
N THR A 134 -12.10 -6.24 -12.30
CA THR A 134 -11.16 -5.72 -13.30
C THR A 134 -10.19 -4.70 -12.70
N VAL A 135 -8.90 -4.82 -13.04
CA VAL A 135 -7.91 -3.76 -12.79
C VAL A 135 -7.71 -2.98 -14.08
N ILE A 136 -7.80 -1.66 -13.98
CA ILE A 136 -7.59 -0.75 -15.09
C ILE A 136 -6.32 0.03 -14.81
N GLU A 137 -5.32 -0.10 -15.69
CA GLU A 137 -4.10 0.69 -15.64
C GLU A 137 -4.03 1.62 -16.86
N ILE A 138 -3.81 2.90 -16.59
CA ILE A 138 -3.70 3.94 -17.61
C ILE A 138 -2.33 4.58 -17.47
N LEU A 139 -1.54 4.46 -18.54
CA LEU A 139 -0.15 4.87 -18.58
C LEU A 139 0.01 6.19 -19.34
N GLY A 140 0.71 7.14 -18.74
CA GLY A 140 1.27 8.31 -19.39
C GLY A 140 2.80 8.20 -19.43
N GLU A 141 3.46 9.27 -19.89
CA GLU A 141 4.92 9.29 -20.05
C GLU A 141 5.67 9.18 -18.71
N ASP A 142 5.24 9.94 -17.69
CA ASP A 142 5.88 10.00 -16.37
C ASP A 142 4.89 9.79 -15.21
N ARG A 143 3.66 9.38 -15.51
CA ARG A 143 2.57 9.23 -14.55
C ARG A 143 1.65 8.11 -14.96
N SER A 144 0.99 7.49 -14.00
CA SER A 144 0.03 6.41 -14.27
C SER A 144 -1.09 6.42 -13.25
N ILE A 145 -2.22 5.82 -13.62
CA ILE A 145 -3.34 5.60 -12.71
C ILE A 145 -3.71 4.14 -12.74
N ILE A 146 -3.92 3.56 -11.56
CA ILE A 146 -4.50 2.24 -11.37
C ILE A 146 -5.85 2.38 -10.66
N PHE A 147 -6.85 1.71 -11.22
CA PHE A 147 -8.17 1.54 -10.60
C PHE A 147 -8.43 0.06 -10.38
N TYR A 148 -8.98 -0.30 -9.23
CA TYR A 148 -9.52 -1.63 -9.03
C TYR A 148 -10.63 -1.65 -7.97
N PRO A 149 -11.66 -2.49 -8.14
CA PRO A 149 -12.69 -2.67 -7.13
C PRO A 149 -12.14 -3.45 -5.94
N CYS A 150 -12.62 -3.11 -4.75
CA CYS A 150 -12.32 -3.78 -3.50
C CYS A 150 -13.57 -3.79 -2.60
N SER A 151 -13.46 -4.42 -1.43
CA SER A 151 -14.52 -4.44 -0.42
C SER A 151 -15.83 -5.02 -0.98
N ASP A 152 -15.76 -6.17 -1.67
CA ASP A 152 -16.92 -6.81 -2.32
C ASP A 152 -17.58 -5.91 -3.38
N ASN A 153 -16.76 -5.31 -4.25
CA ASN A 153 -17.18 -4.43 -5.34
C ASN A 153 -18.02 -3.22 -4.90
N LYS A 154 -17.82 -2.74 -3.67
CA LYS A 154 -18.48 -1.53 -3.12
C LYS A 154 -17.60 -0.29 -3.21
N SER A 155 -16.29 -0.48 -3.32
CA SER A 155 -15.29 0.58 -3.26
C SER A 155 -14.32 0.46 -4.44
N LEU A 156 -14.08 1.56 -5.14
CA LEU A 156 -13.05 1.67 -6.17
C LEU A 156 -11.80 2.26 -5.52
N TYR A 157 -10.73 1.48 -5.45
CA TYR A 157 -9.41 1.98 -5.10
C TYR A 157 -8.82 2.73 -6.29
N THR A 158 -8.21 3.88 -6.03
CA THR A 158 -7.42 4.63 -7.00
C THR A 158 -5.99 4.80 -6.48
N GLY A 159 -5.00 4.46 -7.30
CA GLY A 159 -3.60 4.83 -7.12
C GLY A 159 -3.14 5.69 -8.28
N ALA A 160 -2.78 6.95 -8.02
CA ALA A 160 -2.40 7.93 -9.04
C ALA A 160 -0.93 8.34 -8.84
N PHE A 161 -0.05 7.81 -9.68
CA PHE A 161 1.40 8.01 -9.61
C PHE A 161 1.84 9.24 -10.39
N VAL A 162 2.60 10.14 -9.75
CA VAL A 162 3.08 11.40 -10.33
C VAL A 162 4.53 11.68 -9.92
N PRO A 163 5.25 12.59 -10.60
CA PRO A 163 6.50 13.13 -10.08
C PRO A 163 6.31 13.83 -8.72
N THR A 164 7.19 13.57 -7.75
CA THR A 164 7.11 14.18 -6.41
C THR A 164 7.18 15.70 -6.45
N SER A 165 7.89 16.27 -7.43
CA SER A 165 7.97 17.72 -7.65
C SER A 165 6.61 18.39 -7.91
N GLU A 166 5.59 17.63 -8.32
CA GLU A 166 4.25 18.15 -8.60
C GLU A 166 3.31 18.12 -7.39
N VAL A 167 3.61 17.39 -6.31
CA VAL A 167 2.66 17.16 -5.20
C VAL A 167 2.42 18.42 -4.34
N GLY A 168 3.30 19.41 -4.40
CA GLY A 168 3.19 20.66 -3.66
C GLY A 168 3.37 20.50 -2.14
N VAL A 169 3.09 21.57 -1.38
CA VAL A 169 3.25 21.57 0.09
C VAL A 169 2.13 20.77 0.73
N THR A 170 2.50 19.76 1.50
CA THR A 170 1.60 18.82 2.17
C THR A 170 1.81 18.91 3.68
N ARG A 171 0.75 18.77 4.49
CA ARG A 171 0.89 18.74 5.96
C ARG A 171 1.63 17.46 6.39
N GLU A 172 2.62 17.58 7.27
CA GLU A 172 3.43 16.44 7.74
C GLU A 172 2.57 15.38 8.46
N GLY A 173 2.88 14.10 8.22
CA GLY A 173 2.17 12.94 8.78
C GLY A 173 2.15 11.74 7.82
N TRP A 174 1.79 10.56 8.33
CA TRP A 174 1.59 9.36 7.51
C TRP A 174 0.27 9.50 6.73
N GLY A 175 0.34 9.49 5.39
CA GLY A 175 -0.81 9.82 4.53
C GLY A 175 -1.18 11.29 4.64
N ARG A 176 -0.36 12.15 4.00
CA ARG A 176 -0.60 13.60 4.04
C ARG A 176 -1.92 13.90 3.35
N SER A 177 -2.75 14.76 3.95
CA SER A 177 -3.95 15.26 3.25
C SER A 177 -3.49 15.92 1.95
N ALA A 178 -3.94 15.36 0.83
CA ALA A 178 -3.56 15.83 -0.49
C ALA A 178 -4.60 16.84 -0.98
N ASN A 179 -4.18 17.67 -1.93
CA ASN A 179 -5.09 18.55 -2.63
C ASN A 179 -5.66 17.80 -3.85
N LYS A 180 -6.97 17.56 -3.84
CA LYS A 180 -7.67 16.82 -4.89
C LYS A 180 -7.57 17.53 -6.24
N GLU A 181 -7.66 18.86 -6.25
CA GLU A 181 -7.55 19.66 -7.47
C GLU A 181 -6.15 19.50 -8.09
N LYS A 182 -5.12 19.41 -7.25
CA LYS A 182 -3.74 19.20 -7.67
C LYS A 182 -3.55 17.82 -8.27
N MET A 183 -4.10 16.78 -7.63
CA MET A 183 -4.16 15.44 -8.20
C MET A 183 -4.80 15.47 -9.59
N ILE A 184 -5.99 16.04 -9.73
CA ILE A 184 -6.71 16.14 -11.03
C ILE A 184 -5.87 16.92 -12.06
N SER A 185 -5.26 18.04 -11.66
CA SER A 185 -4.43 18.86 -12.54
C SER A 185 -3.18 18.13 -13.04
N SER A 186 -2.59 17.26 -12.22
CA SER A 186 -1.48 16.40 -12.62
C SER A 186 -1.91 15.34 -13.63
N PHE A 187 -3.19 15.11 -13.90
CA PHE A 187 -3.63 14.21 -14.95
C PHE A 187 -4.33 14.94 -16.10
N SER A 188 -4.12 16.25 -16.27
CA SER A 188 -4.80 17.02 -17.33
C SER A 188 -4.53 16.54 -18.76
N CYS A 189 -3.48 15.76 -18.97
CA CYS A 189 -3.16 15.12 -20.26
C CYS A 189 -3.91 13.80 -20.50
N PHE A 190 -4.62 13.27 -19.50
CA PHE A 190 -5.44 12.06 -19.59
C PHE A 190 -6.85 12.43 -20.08
N PRO A 191 -7.70 11.45 -20.48
CA PRO A 191 -9.04 11.73 -20.94
C PRO A 191 -9.89 12.42 -19.92
N ARG A 192 -10.91 13.11 -20.43
CA ARG A 192 -11.98 13.64 -19.60
C ARG A 192 -12.66 12.57 -18.74
N LYS A 193 -12.83 11.35 -19.25
CA LYS A 193 -13.46 10.23 -18.53
C LYS A 193 -12.63 9.77 -17.32
N VAL A 194 -11.30 9.74 -17.44
CA VAL A 194 -10.40 9.41 -16.32
C VAL A 194 -10.41 10.52 -15.28
N LEU A 195 -10.35 11.78 -15.72
CA LEU A 195 -10.49 12.93 -14.83
C LEU A 195 -11.83 12.92 -14.10
N ALA A 196 -12.91 12.48 -14.77
CA ALA A 196 -14.23 12.37 -14.16
C ALA A 196 -14.25 11.35 -13.02
N VAL A 197 -13.51 10.24 -13.12
CA VAL A 197 -13.35 9.29 -12.02
C VAL A 197 -12.63 9.94 -10.83
N LEU A 198 -11.51 10.64 -11.08
CA LEU A 198 -10.76 11.35 -10.03
C LEU A 198 -11.61 12.43 -9.33
N GLU A 199 -12.51 13.10 -10.07
CA GLU A 199 -13.45 14.08 -9.53
C GLU A 199 -14.49 13.46 -8.58
N LYS A 200 -14.76 12.15 -8.63
CA LYS A 200 -15.67 11.49 -7.69
C LYS A 200 -15.02 11.17 -6.34
N ALA A 201 -13.69 11.19 -6.26
CA ALA A 201 -12.98 10.89 -5.02
C ALA A 201 -13.39 11.82 -3.87
N PRO A 202 -13.76 11.31 -2.68
CA PRO A 202 -14.04 12.16 -1.53
C PRO A 202 -12.79 12.92 -1.09
N GLU A 203 -12.86 14.26 -1.00
CA GLU A 203 -11.69 15.11 -0.69
C GLU A 203 -10.94 14.68 0.58
N HIS A 204 -11.68 14.29 1.62
CA HIS A 204 -11.11 13.88 2.90
C HIS A 204 -10.29 12.58 2.81
N ASP A 205 -10.55 11.76 1.79
CA ASP A 205 -9.90 10.47 1.58
C ASP A 205 -8.73 10.54 0.59
N VAL A 206 -8.57 11.65 -0.14
CA VAL A 206 -7.40 11.86 -1.00
C VAL A 206 -6.17 12.11 -0.14
N LYS A 207 -5.24 11.16 -0.21
CA LYS A 207 -3.95 11.19 0.48
C LYS A 207 -2.82 11.01 -0.51
N VAL A 208 -1.61 11.43 -0.14
CA VAL A 208 -0.41 11.25 -0.96
C VAL A 208 0.76 10.70 -0.15
N TRP A 209 1.54 9.83 -0.78
CA TRP A 209 2.75 9.24 -0.22
C TRP A 209 3.89 9.34 -1.23
N ASP A 210 5.04 9.83 -0.75
CA ASP A 210 6.29 9.74 -1.47
C ASP A 210 6.72 8.26 -1.52
N LEU A 211 7.20 7.82 -2.68
CA LEU A 211 7.70 6.47 -2.87
C LEU A 211 9.20 6.47 -2.61
N PHE A 212 9.58 5.58 -1.71
CA PHE A 212 10.97 5.32 -1.38
C PHE A 212 11.30 3.89 -1.76
N ASP A 213 12.49 3.73 -2.32
CA ASP A 213 13.12 2.44 -2.47
C ASP A 213 14.13 2.24 -1.36
N CYS A 214 14.44 0.98 -1.08
CA CYS A 214 15.44 0.62 -0.11
C CYS A 214 16.05 -0.73 -0.52
N PRO A 215 17.39 -0.84 -0.53
CA PRO A 215 18.04 -2.11 -0.82
C PRO A 215 17.49 -3.22 0.08
N VAL A 216 17.43 -4.45 -0.44
CA VAL A 216 17.15 -5.63 0.38
C VAL A 216 18.22 -5.73 1.48
N ALA A 217 17.81 -6.03 2.71
CA ALA A 217 18.76 -6.18 3.79
C ALA A 217 19.72 -7.35 3.48
N GLU A 218 21.03 -7.12 3.58
CA GLU A 218 22.05 -8.17 3.34
C GLU A 218 21.97 -9.30 4.37
N ARG A 219 21.44 -9.00 5.56
CA ARG A 219 21.25 -9.93 6.66
C ARG A 219 19.86 -9.77 7.25
N TRP A 220 19.11 -10.87 7.29
CA TRP A 220 17.75 -10.87 7.84
C TRP A 220 17.68 -11.38 9.27
N MET A 221 18.77 -11.96 9.78
CA MET A 221 18.81 -12.53 11.13
C MET A 221 20.08 -12.16 11.87
N ARG A 222 19.95 -11.88 13.16
CA ARG A 222 21.07 -11.77 14.10
C ARG A 222 20.63 -12.33 15.44
N GLY A 223 21.44 -13.24 16.00
CA GLY A 223 21.09 -13.92 17.24
C GLY A 223 19.72 -14.61 17.13
N ARG A 224 18.78 -14.15 17.95
CA ARG A 224 17.39 -14.65 18.06
C ARG A 224 16.35 -13.66 17.51
N THR A 225 16.76 -12.74 16.63
CA THR A 225 15.86 -11.78 15.97
C THR A 225 15.93 -11.93 14.46
N MET A 226 14.77 -11.94 13.80
CA MET A 226 14.62 -12.02 12.34
C MET A 226 13.74 -10.90 11.79
N LEU A 227 14.08 -10.37 10.62
CA LEU A 227 13.29 -9.42 9.84
C LEU A 227 12.27 -10.14 8.95
N LEU A 228 11.10 -9.53 8.73
CA LEU A 228 10.05 -10.03 7.85
C LEU A 228 9.36 -8.88 7.09
N GLY A 229 8.93 -9.14 5.86
CA GLY A 229 8.19 -8.18 5.03
C GLY A 229 9.05 -6.97 4.66
N ASP A 230 8.45 -5.78 4.60
CA ASP A 230 9.15 -4.55 4.23
C ASP A 230 10.35 -4.20 5.12
N ALA A 231 10.45 -4.77 6.33
CA ALA A 231 11.64 -4.61 7.18
C ALA A 231 12.86 -5.35 6.62
N ALA A 232 12.66 -6.41 5.83
CA ALA A 232 13.70 -7.22 5.20
C ALA A 232 13.86 -6.91 3.70
N HIS A 233 12.75 -6.82 2.98
CA HIS A 233 12.69 -6.77 1.51
C HIS A 233 11.56 -5.83 1.03
N PRO A 234 11.69 -4.51 1.21
CA PRO A 234 10.66 -3.56 0.77
C PRO A 234 10.51 -3.58 -0.75
N PHE A 235 9.27 -3.46 -1.21
CA PHE A 235 8.94 -3.40 -2.64
C PHE A 235 8.29 -2.06 -2.99
N LEU A 236 8.61 -1.56 -4.18
CA LEU A 236 7.79 -0.52 -4.80
C LEU A 236 6.41 -1.09 -5.17
N PRO A 237 5.32 -0.32 -5.01
CA PRO A 237 3.96 -0.84 -5.12
C PRO A 237 3.51 -1.16 -6.55
N TYR A 238 4.38 -1.03 -7.56
CA TYR A 238 4.03 -1.20 -8.97
C TYR A 238 3.58 -2.61 -9.34
N MET A 239 4.10 -3.64 -8.66
CA MET A 239 3.78 -5.04 -8.99
C MET A 239 2.70 -5.66 -8.09
N GLY A 240 2.26 -4.96 -7.04
CA GLY A 240 1.30 -5.50 -6.06
C GLY A 240 1.81 -6.71 -5.25
N GLN A 241 3.10 -7.05 -5.31
CA GLN A 241 3.66 -8.26 -4.70
C GLN A 241 4.12 -8.10 -3.25
N GLY A 242 4.32 -6.86 -2.78
CA GLY A 242 4.95 -6.62 -1.47
C GLY A 242 4.21 -7.25 -0.28
N GLY A 243 2.88 -7.32 -0.33
CA GLY A 243 2.09 -7.95 0.74
C GLY A 243 1.97 -9.48 0.64
N ALA A 244 2.32 -10.07 -0.51
CA ALA A 244 2.24 -11.52 -0.75
C ALA A 244 3.55 -12.25 -0.41
N MET A 245 4.67 -11.51 -0.41
CA MET A 245 6.02 -11.96 -0.06
C MET A 245 6.25 -11.91 1.45
#